data_AF-A0A5A8AJA0-F1
#
_entry.id   AF-A0A5A8AJA0-F1
#
_cell.length_a   1.000
_cell.length_b   1.000
_cell.length_c   1.000
_cell.angle_alpha   90.00
_cell.angle_beta   90.00
_cell.angle_gamma   90.00
#
_symmetry.space_group_name_H-M   'P 1'
#
loop_
_entity.id
_entity.type
_entity.pdbx_description
1 polymer ?
#
loop_
_entity_poly.entity_id
_entity_poly.type
_entity_poly.pdbx_seq_one_letter_code
_entity_poly.pdbx_strand_id
1 'polypeptide(L)'
;MQLTIHHMEDWQSVAETVISELQHNILLLKGNLGAGKTTFTQFLLKNLGSTDEVNSPTYSIVNEYTTPKGKVYHFDLYRLKNIEEAYDIGIEEYLDNAFLCIIEWPEVYEEDLHGLKYHEMSIINTGENREITFR
;
A
#
# COMPACT_ATOMS: atom_id res chain seq x y z
N MET A 1 10.68 5.43 -10.45
CA MET A 1 10.10 5.37 -11.81
C MET A 1 8.83 6.20 -11.92
N GLN A 2 8.39 6.49 -13.15
CA GLN A 2 7.10 7.13 -13.43
C GLN A 2 6.28 6.25 -14.39
N LEU A 3 4.98 6.13 -14.12
CA LEU A 3 4.03 5.33 -14.89
C LEU A 3 2.73 6.11 -15.07
N THR A 4 1.96 5.78 -16.10
CA THR A 4 0.66 6.43 -16.39
C THR A 4 -0.41 5.37 -16.58
N ILE A 5 -1.58 5.60 -16.01
CA ILE A 5 -2.77 4.75 -16.14
C ILE A 5 -3.84 5.51 -16.91
N HIS A 6 -4.22 4.98 -18.07
CA HIS A 6 -5.33 5.43 -18.89
C HIS A 6 -6.57 4.54 -18.70
N HIS A 7 -6.36 3.25 -18.47
CA HIS A 7 -7.42 2.24 -18.37
C HIS A 7 -7.22 1.33 -17.16
N MET A 8 -8.25 0.56 -16.81
CA MET A 8 -8.23 -0.29 -15.63
C MET A 8 -7.17 -1.40 -15.73
N GLU A 9 -6.94 -1.87 -16.95
CA GLU A 9 -5.98 -2.92 -17.28
C GLU A 9 -4.53 -2.49 -17.04
N ASP A 10 -4.24 -1.17 -17.08
CA ASP A 10 -2.89 -0.65 -16.85
C ASP A 10 -2.40 -0.92 -15.42
N TRP A 11 -3.31 -1.08 -14.45
CA TRP A 11 -2.99 -1.45 -13.07
C TRP A 11 -2.25 -2.79 -12.99
N GLN A 12 -2.51 -3.71 -13.91
CA GLN A 12 -1.82 -5.00 -13.97
C GLN A 12 -0.33 -4.80 -14.24
N SER A 13 0.00 -4.04 -15.29
CA SER A 13 1.39 -3.73 -15.66
C SER A 13 2.11 -2.94 -14.56
N VAL A 14 1.41 -2.00 -13.92
CA VAL A 14 1.94 -1.24 -12.77
C VAL A 14 2.27 -2.18 -11.61
N ALA A 15 1.36 -3.09 -11.25
CA ALA A 15 1.58 -4.05 -10.17
C ALA A 15 2.78 -4.98 -10.44
N GLU A 16 2.87 -5.52 -11.66
CA GLU A 16 4.01 -6.35 -12.08
C GLU A 16 5.34 -5.60 -11.96
N THR A 17 5.37 -4.35 -12.44
CA THR A 17 6.55 -3.49 -12.40
C THR A 17 6.97 -3.17 -10.97
N VAL A 18 6.02 -2.85 -10.09
CA VAL A 18 6.30 -2.60 -8.67
C VAL A 18 6.84 -3.86 -8.00
N ILE A 19 6.22 -5.02 -8.24
CA ILE A 19 6.68 -6.30 -7.67
C ILE A 19 8.12 -6.60 -8.07
N SER A 20 8.54 -6.30 -9.31
CA SER A 20 9.93 -6.51 -9.74
C SER A 20 10.93 -5.58 -9.06
N GLU A 21 10.50 -4.42 -8.56
CA GLU A 21 11.35 -3.44 -7.88
C GLU A 21 11.26 -3.49 -6.36
N LEU A 22 10.34 -4.27 -5.78
CA LEU A 22 10.22 -4.40 -4.32
C LEU A 22 11.48 -5.04 -3.73
N GLN A 23 12.19 -4.24 -2.94
CA GLN A 23 13.40 -4.64 -2.19
C GLN A 23 13.18 -4.65 -0.67
N HIS A 24 12.08 -4.06 -0.21
CA HIS A 24 11.77 -3.87 1.21
C HIS A 24 10.33 -4.30 1.47
N ASN A 25 10.04 -4.66 2.72
CA ASN A 25 8.74 -5.15 3.13
C ASN A 25 7.75 -4.03 3.51
N ILE A 26 8.08 -2.76 3.29
CA ILE A 26 7.19 -1.63 3.56
C ILE A 26 6.94 -0.89 2.25
N LEU A 27 5.67 -0.72 1.90
CA LEU A 27 5.20 0.03 0.74
C LEU A 27 4.18 1.08 1.18
N LEU A 28 4.56 2.35 1.05
CA LEU A 28 3.69 3.48 1.35
C LEU A 28 2.89 3.86 0.11
N LEU A 29 1.58 4.01 0.26
CA LEU A 29 0.67 4.43 -0.80
C LEU A 29 0.09 5.82 -0.46
N LYS A 30 0.52 6.83 -1.22
CA LYS A 30 0.08 8.21 -1.10
C LYS A 30 -0.81 8.61 -2.27
N GLY A 31 -1.75 9.50 -2.01
CA GLY A 31 -2.65 10.04 -3.03
C GLY A 31 -4.01 10.38 -2.44
N ASN A 32 -4.75 11.27 -3.11
CA ASN A 32 -6.04 11.75 -2.61
C ASN A 32 -7.10 10.64 -2.54
N LEU A 33 -8.23 10.94 -1.89
CA LEU A 33 -9.39 10.05 -1.87
C LEU A 33 -9.83 9.73 -3.31
N GLY A 34 -10.05 8.44 -3.61
CA GLY A 34 -10.39 8.00 -4.96
C GLY A 34 -9.23 7.98 -5.98
N ALA A 35 -7.98 8.24 -5.55
CA ALA A 35 -6.82 8.16 -6.43
C ALA A 35 -6.59 6.75 -6.98
N GLY A 36 -7.03 5.70 -6.27
CA GLY A 36 -6.87 4.30 -6.69
C GLY A 36 -5.86 3.50 -5.86
N LYS A 37 -5.53 3.94 -4.64
CA LYS A 37 -4.63 3.23 -3.72
C LYS A 37 -5.10 1.79 -3.44
N THR A 38 -6.34 1.61 -2.97
CA THR A 38 -6.90 0.26 -2.76
C THR A 38 -7.03 -0.54 -4.06
N THR A 39 -7.33 0.12 -5.18
CA THR A 39 -7.33 -0.53 -6.50
C THR A 39 -5.96 -1.10 -6.83
N PHE A 40 -4.89 -0.32 -6.62
CA PHE A 40 -3.54 -0.81 -6.77
C PHE A 40 -3.26 -2.02 -5.85
N THR A 41 -3.65 -1.94 -4.57
CA THR A 41 -3.50 -3.04 -3.60
C THR A 41 -4.17 -4.33 -4.07
N GLN A 42 -5.37 -4.25 -4.67
CA GLN A 42 -6.07 -5.40 -5.25
C GLN A 42 -5.25 -6.08 -6.36
N PHE A 43 -4.72 -5.31 -7.30
CA PHE A 43 -3.88 -5.85 -8.37
C PHE A 43 -2.55 -6.39 -7.84
N LEU A 44 -1.94 -5.69 -6.88
CA LEU A 44 -0.69 -6.12 -6.26
C LEU A 44 -0.86 -7.48 -5.56
N LEU A 45 -1.87 -7.63 -4.70
CA LEU A 45 -2.13 -8.87 -3.97
C LEU A 45 -2.48 -10.04 -4.88
N LYS A 46 -3.29 -9.79 -5.93
CA LYS A 46 -3.58 -10.79 -6.95
C LYS A 46 -2.31 -11.28 -7.64
N ASN A 47 -1.41 -10.36 -8.00
CA ASN A 47 -0.13 -10.70 -8.64
C ASN A 47 0.87 -11.37 -7.70
N LEU A 48 0.78 -11.08 -6.40
CA LEU A 48 1.49 -11.81 -5.36
C LEU A 48 0.90 -13.21 -5.09
N GLY A 49 -0.22 -13.56 -5.72
CA GLY A 49 -0.84 -14.88 -5.64
C GLY A 49 -1.80 -15.05 -4.46
N SER A 50 -2.29 -13.97 -3.86
CA SER A 50 -3.38 -14.03 -2.88
C SER A 50 -4.70 -14.38 -3.59
N THR A 51 -5.51 -15.21 -2.93
CA THR A 51 -6.89 -15.54 -3.34
C THR A 51 -7.93 -14.82 -2.49
N ASP A 52 -7.49 -13.97 -1.57
CA ASP A 52 -8.36 -13.29 -0.61
C ASP A 52 -9.12 -12.15 -1.30
N GLU A 53 -10.29 -11.83 -0.77
CA GLU A 53 -11.04 -10.66 -1.23
C GLU A 53 -10.43 -9.38 -0.64
N VAL A 54 -9.93 -8.50 -1.51
CA VAL A 54 -9.22 -7.29 -1.09
C VAL A 54 -10.17 -6.09 -1.12
N ASN A 55 -10.41 -5.55 0.06
CA ASN A 55 -11.23 -4.37 0.31
C ASN A 55 -10.45 -3.37 1.17
N SER A 56 -10.79 -2.08 1.08
CA SER A 56 -10.12 -1.07 1.89
C SER A 56 -10.40 -1.29 3.40
N PRO A 57 -9.37 -1.33 4.25
CA PRO A 57 -9.49 -1.50 5.69
C PRO A 57 -9.90 -0.20 6.41
N THR A 58 -10.55 0.77 5.76
CA THR A 58 -10.91 2.06 6.40
C THR A 58 -11.61 1.93 7.76
N TYR A 59 -12.35 0.84 8.03
CA TYR A 59 -12.98 0.60 9.34
C TYR A 59 -12.22 -0.38 10.24
N SER A 60 -11.56 -1.40 9.67
CA SER A 60 -10.74 -2.36 10.43
C SER A 60 -9.35 -1.83 10.76
N ILE A 61 -8.95 -0.73 10.11
CA ILE A 61 -7.61 -0.10 10.09
C ILE A 61 -6.57 -0.99 9.41
N VAL A 62 -6.59 -2.30 9.67
CA VAL A 62 -5.72 -3.31 9.05
C VAL A 62 -6.53 -4.49 8.53
N ASN A 63 -6.15 -4.99 7.35
CA ASN A 63 -6.55 -6.31 6.85
C ASN A 63 -5.31 -7.19 6.68
N GLU A 64 -5.48 -8.48 6.95
CA GLU A 64 -4.44 -9.50 6.73
C GLU A 64 -4.78 -10.32 5.49
N TYR A 65 -3.77 -10.54 4.64
CA TYR A 65 -3.85 -11.36 3.45
C TYR A 65 -2.76 -12.41 3.42
N THR A 66 -3.09 -13.57 2.86
CA THR A 66 -2.16 -14.69 2.69
C THR A 66 -1.67 -14.74 1.24
N THR A 67 -0.35 -14.85 1.07
CA THR A 67 0.30 -15.10 -0.23
C THR A 67 1.25 -16.29 -0.11
N PRO A 68 1.66 -16.92 -1.23
CA PRO A 68 2.71 -17.94 -1.24
C PRO A 68 4.05 -17.49 -0.64
N LYS A 69 4.31 -16.17 -0.58
CA LYS A 69 5.56 -15.60 -0.03
C LYS A 69 5.47 -15.26 1.46
N GLY A 70 4.28 -15.28 2.04
CA GLY A 70 4.03 -14.91 3.44
C GLY A 70 2.84 -13.98 3.61
N LYS A 71 2.69 -13.44 4.83
CA LYS A 71 1.58 -12.54 5.19
C LYS A 71 1.80 -11.15 4.61
N VAL A 72 0.72 -10.58 4.08
CA VAL A 72 0.68 -9.18 3.66
C VAL A 72 -0.33 -8.46 4.54
N TYR A 73 0.08 -7.35 5.14
CA TYR A 73 -0.78 -6.50 5.93
C TYR A 73 -1.08 -5.22 5.17
N HIS A 74 -2.35 -4.89 5.05
CA HIS A 74 -2.81 -3.67 4.41
C HIS A 74 -3.38 -2.75 5.47
N PHE A 75 -2.75 -1.61 5.67
CA PHE A 75 -3.18 -0.56 6.57
C PHE A 75 -3.82 0.59 5.79
N ASP A 76 -4.89 1.16 6.34
CA ASP A 76 -5.45 2.44 5.91
C ASP A 76 -5.53 3.37 7.13
N LEU A 77 -4.55 4.28 7.23
CA LEU A 77 -4.41 5.15 8.39
C LEU A 77 -5.17 6.48 8.22
N TYR A 78 -5.99 6.63 7.18
CA TYR A 78 -6.73 7.87 6.87
C TYR A 78 -7.53 8.43 8.05
N ARG A 79 -8.02 7.55 8.93
CA ARG A 79 -8.86 7.92 10.08
C ARG A 79 -8.11 8.10 11.38
N LEU A 80 -6.85 7.69 11.43
CA LEU A 80 -6.05 7.85 12.63
C LEU A 80 -5.75 9.33 12.83
N LYS A 81 -5.85 9.80 14.06
CA LYS A 81 -5.65 11.22 14.38
C LYS A 81 -4.24 11.56 14.80
N ASN A 82 -3.52 10.58 15.31
CA ASN A 82 -2.18 10.73 15.86
C ASN A 82 -1.46 9.37 15.82
N ILE A 83 -0.18 9.43 16.15
CA ILE A 83 0.71 8.26 16.19
C ILE A 83 0.32 7.25 17.28
N GLU A 84 -0.24 7.70 18.41
CA GLU A 84 -0.62 6.83 19.52
C GLU A 84 -1.68 5.80 19.08
N GLU A 85 -2.66 6.21 18.27
CA GLU A 85 -3.65 5.29 17.71
C GLU A 85 -3.02 4.21 16.79
N ALA A 86 -1.88 4.51 16.15
CA ALA A 86 -1.13 3.53 15.33
C ALA A 86 -0.32 2.56 16.21
N TYR A 87 0.19 3.01 17.36
CA TYR A 87 0.83 2.12 18.33
C TYR A 87 -0.19 1.23 19.05
N ASP A 88 -1.38 1.74 19.36
CA ASP A 88 -2.46 1.00 20.03
C ASP A 88 -2.94 -0.21 19.20
N ILE A 89 -2.87 -0.13 17.87
CA ILE A 89 -3.15 -1.26 16.97
C ILE A 89 -1.98 -2.24 16.84
N GLY A 90 -0.81 -1.94 17.43
CA GLY A 90 0.38 -2.78 17.37
C GLY A 90 1.08 -2.79 16.02
N ILE A 91 1.05 -1.68 15.25
CA ILE A 91 1.58 -1.60 13.88
C ILE A 91 3.02 -2.12 13.77
N GLU A 92 3.86 -1.88 14.77
CA GLU A 92 5.26 -2.30 14.84
C GLU A 92 5.43 -3.82 14.69
N GLU A 93 4.59 -4.60 15.37
CA GLU A 93 4.66 -6.07 15.31
C GLU A 93 4.36 -6.59 13.90
N TYR A 94 3.49 -5.90 13.16
CA TYR A 94 3.20 -6.26 11.78
C TYR A 94 4.37 -5.97 10.86
N LEU A 95 4.99 -4.79 11.00
CA LEU A 95 6.14 -4.39 10.16
C LEU A 95 7.30 -5.39 10.27
N ASP A 96 7.52 -5.96 11.45
CA ASP A 96 8.61 -6.92 11.69
C ASP A 96 8.33 -8.33 11.14
N ASN A 97 7.07 -8.73 11.04
CA ASN A 97 6.67 -10.12 10.74
C ASN A 97 6.04 -10.31 9.35
N ALA A 98 5.86 -9.24 8.59
CA ALA A 98 5.25 -9.29 7.27
C ALA A 98 6.22 -9.69 6.15
N PHE A 99 5.69 -10.40 5.15
CA PHE A 99 6.31 -10.39 3.83
C PHE A 99 6.20 -8.99 3.19
N LEU A 100 5.04 -8.33 3.35
CA LEU A 100 4.83 -6.96 2.89
C LEU A 100 3.78 -6.24 3.75
N CYS A 101 4.05 -5.00 4.12
CA CYS A 101 3.13 -4.05 4.71
C CYS A 101 2.82 -2.97 3.68
N ILE A 102 1.56 -2.84 3.33
CA ILE A 102 1.03 -1.82 2.43
C ILE A 102 0.33 -0.78 3.30
N ILE A 103 0.83 0.45 3.34
CA ILE A 103 0.31 1.50 4.22
C ILE A 103 -0.29 2.61 3.37
N GLU A 104 -1.62 2.68 3.30
CA GLU A 104 -2.33 3.83 2.74
C GLU A 104 -2.37 4.97 3.75
N TRP A 105 -2.17 6.20 3.26
CA TRP A 105 -2.17 7.42 4.07
C TRP A 105 -1.17 7.37 5.23
N PRO A 106 0.14 7.22 4.93
CA PRO A 106 1.15 7.03 5.95
C PRO A 106 1.42 8.27 6.81
N GLU A 107 0.78 9.42 6.56
CA GLU A 107 1.20 10.73 7.07
C GLU A 107 1.30 10.80 8.60
N VAL A 108 0.44 10.08 9.32
CA VAL A 108 0.45 10.03 10.79
C VAL A 108 1.57 9.16 11.38
N TYR A 109 2.16 8.27 10.58
CA TYR A 109 3.17 7.29 10.98
C TYR A 109 4.52 7.52 10.28
N GLU A 110 4.59 8.47 9.35
CA GLU A 110 5.74 8.63 8.47
C GLU A 110 7.03 9.03 9.22
N GLU A 111 6.91 9.83 10.29
CA GLU A 111 8.05 10.17 11.14
C GLU A 111 8.63 8.94 11.86
N ASP A 112 7.80 7.98 12.26
CA ASP A 112 8.25 6.74 12.91
C ASP A 112 8.95 5.77 11.96
N LEU A 113 8.78 5.95 10.64
CA LEU A 113 9.53 5.18 9.65
C LEU A 113 10.98 5.68 9.50
N HIS A 114 11.41 6.71 10.24
CA HIS A 114 12.78 7.19 10.21
C HIS A 114 13.79 6.08 10.57
N GLY A 115 14.66 5.77 9.61
CA GLY A 115 15.69 4.73 9.77
C GLY A 115 15.28 3.35 9.23
N LEU A 116 14.00 3.15 8.91
CA LEU A 116 13.53 2.00 8.15
C LEU A 116 13.71 2.24 6.65
N LYS A 117 13.79 1.13 5.91
CA LYS A 117 13.79 1.17 4.44
C LYS A 117 12.40 0.83 3.94
N TYR A 118 11.86 1.67 3.07
CA TYR A 118 10.53 1.50 2.50
C TYR A 118 10.54 1.93 1.03
N HIS A 119 9.54 1.48 0.31
CA HIS A 119 9.18 1.98 -1.02
C HIS A 119 8.02 2.96 -0.87
N GLU A 120 7.97 3.97 -1.73
CA GLU A 120 6.86 4.93 -1.77
C GLU A 120 6.25 4.96 -3.16
N MET A 121 4.92 4.81 -3.22
CA MET A 121 4.12 5.09 -4.39
C MET A 121 3.19 6.28 -4.14
N SER A 122 3.30 7.29 -4.99
CA SER A 122 2.34 8.39 -5.07
C SER A 122 1.45 8.25 -6.30
N ILE A 123 0.14 8.38 -6.13
CA ILE A 123 -0.87 8.32 -7.19
C ILE A 123 -1.61 9.65 -7.27
N ILE A 124 -1.53 10.32 -8.43
CA ILE A 124 -2.22 11.58 -8.70
C ILE A 124 -3.28 11.31 -9.76
N ASN A 125 -4.54 11.60 -9.43
CA ASN A 125 -5.64 11.57 -10.41
C ASN A 125 -5.78 12.96 -11.03
N THR A 126 -5.53 13.08 -12.34
CA THR A 126 -5.58 14.34 -13.09
C THR A 126 -6.99 14.65 -13.63
N GLY A 127 -7.93 13.70 -13.51
CA GLY A 127 -9.25 13.73 -14.14
C GLY A 127 -9.32 12.97 -15.47
N GLU A 128 -8.23 12.95 -16.24
CA GLU A 128 -8.15 12.21 -17.51
C GLU A 128 -7.41 10.87 -17.37
N ASN A 129 -6.37 10.86 -16.54
CA ASN A 129 -5.53 9.68 -16.28
C ASN A 129 -5.07 9.68 -14.82
N ARG A 130 -4.30 8.66 -14.44
CA ARG A 130 -3.55 8.68 -13.18
C ARG A 130 -2.06 8.64 -13.46
N GLU A 131 -1.34 9.52 -12.79
CA GLU A 131 0.12 9.57 -12.81
C GLU A 131 0.65 8.90 -11.55
N ILE A 132 1.58 7.97 -11.72
CA ILE A 132 2.19 7.21 -10.63
C ILE A 132 3.67 7.56 -10.58
N THR A 133 4.14 7.88 -9.38
CA THR A 133 5.56 7.95 -9.05
C THR A 133 5.87 6.86 -8.03
N PHE A 134 6.82 5.98 -8.34
CA PHE A 134 7.30 4.94 -7.41
C PHE A 134 8.78 5.14 -7.11
N ARG A 135 9.19 5.02 -5.86
CA ARG A 135 10.55 5.29 -5.37
C ARG A 135 10.99 4.26 -4.35
#